data_AF-A0A133UNB2-F1
#
_entry.id   AF-A0A133UNB2-F1
#
_cell.length_a   1.000
_cell.length_b   1.000
_cell.length_c   1.000
_cell.angle_alpha   90.00
_cell.angle_beta   90.00
_cell.angle_gamma   90.00
#
_symmetry.space_group_name_H-M   'P 1'
#
loop_
_entity.id
_entity.type
_entity.pdbx_description
1 polymer ?
#
loop_
_entity_poly.entity_id
_entity_poly.type
_entity_poly.pdbx_seq_one_letter_code
_entity_poly.pdbx_strand_id
1 'polypeptide(L)'
;MVSLIDVRINSNGLSSRENRILKIFERLDSKVISTETLRQLSGYGHKVLHKTIGKLVRKGYLKKATTCEVQFYKTEREKLEEALDEMKEEGLIADSSEIIP
;
A
#
# COMPACT_ATOMS: atom_id res chain seq x y z
N MET A 1 -14.99 2.08 12.39
CA MET A 1 -14.12 2.65 11.35
C MET A 1 -13.37 1.51 10.69
N VAL A 2 -13.62 1.24 9.40
CA VAL A 2 -12.90 0.22 8.63
C VAL A 2 -11.75 0.94 7.92
N SER A 3 -10.50 0.55 8.15
CA SER A 3 -9.37 1.13 7.42
C SER A 3 -9.57 0.92 5.92
N LEU A 4 -9.29 1.95 5.11
CA LEU A 4 -9.30 1.87 3.64
C LEU A 4 -8.45 0.70 3.13
N ILE A 5 -7.42 0.33 3.88
CA ILE A 5 -6.61 -0.86 3.63
C ILE A 5 -7.41 -2.15 3.82
N ASP A 6 -8.21 -2.32 4.88
CA ASP A 6 -9.03 -3.53 5.12
C ASP A 6 -10.09 -3.75 4.03
N VAL A 7 -10.67 -2.70 3.45
CA VAL A 7 -11.59 -2.81 2.30
C VAL A 7 -10.83 -3.19 1.01
N ARG A 8 -9.63 -2.63 0.81
CA ARG A 8 -8.82 -2.77 -0.42
C ARG A 8 -7.99 -4.06 -0.46
N ILE A 9 -7.74 -4.68 0.70
CA ILE A 9 -7.08 -5.98 0.85
C ILE A 9 -7.92 -7.14 0.32
N ASN A 10 -9.24 -7.09 0.50
CA ASN A 10 -10.14 -8.18 0.13
C ASN A 10 -10.34 -8.32 -1.38
N SER A 11 -9.98 -7.29 -2.17
CA SER A 11 -10.19 -7.27 -3.63
C SER A 11 -8.96 -7.69 -4.45
N ASN A 12 -7.74 -7.71 -3.88
CA ASN A 12 -6.49 -7.84 -4.66
C ASN A 12 -5.68 -9.13 -4.41
N GLY A 13 -6.24 -10.15 -3.76
CA GLY A 13 -5.56 -11.45 -3.58
C GLY A 13 -4.26 -11.36 -2.75
N LEU A 14 -4.25 -10.52 -1.72
CA LEU A 14 -3.15 -10.42 -0.76
C LEU A 14 -3.28 -11.52 0.31
N SER A 15 -2.19 -12.23 0.58
CA SER A 15 -2.11 -13.17 1.68
C SER A 15 -2.09 -12.44 3.03
N SER A 16 -2.48 -13.13 4.10
CA SER A 16 -2.44 -12.60 5.48
C SER A 16 -1.06 -12.06 5.86
N ARG A 17 0.02 -12.64 5.29
CA ARG A 17 1.38 -12.18 5.52
C ARG A 17 1.69 -10.86 4.84
N GLU A 18 1.30 -10.73 3.57
CA GLU A 18 1.44 -9.50 2.79
C GLU A 18 0.65 -8.36 3.43
N ASN A 19 -0.61 -8.65 3.81
CA ASN A 19 -1.47 -7.72 4.53
C ASN A 19 -0.82 -7.20 5.82
N ARG A 20 -0.30 -8.10 6.67
CA ARG A 20 0.36 -7.71 7.93
C ARG A 20 1.54 -6.76 7.70
N ILE A 21 2.30 -6.91 6.61
CA ILE A 21 3.39 -5.98 6.29
C ILE A 21 2.84 -4.61 5.92
N LEU A 22 1.81 -4.53 5.07
CA LEU A 22 1.22 -3.25 4.67
C LEU A 22 0.59 -2.50 5.85
N LYS A 23 -0.08 -3.21 6.78
CA LYS A 23 -0.60 -2.62 8.01
C LYS A 23 0.48 -2.04 8.93
N ILE A 24 1.71 -2.57 8.89
CA ILE A 24 2.83 -2.00 9.64
C ILE A 24 3.22 -0.63 9.06
N PHE A 25 3.22 -0.49 7.73
CA PHE A 25 3.45 0.79 7.07
C PHE A 25 2.36 1.81 7.42
N GLU A 26 1.09 1.41 7.37
CA GLU A 26 -0.05 2.26 7.75
C GLU A 26 0.05 2.71 9.22
N ARG A 27 0.33 1.78 10.14
CA ARG A 27 0.40 2.09 11.57
C ARG A 27 1.53 3.05 11.93
N LEU A 28 2.65 2.98 11.21
CA LEU A 28 3.80 3.83 11.47
C LEU A 28 3.74 5.17 10.73
N ASP A 29 2.72 5.37 9.89
CA ASP A 29 2.59 6.53 9.00
C ASP A 29 3.88 6.87 8.24
N SER A 30 4.69 5.84 7.96
CA SER A 30 6.01 6.01 7.38
C SER A 30 6.02 5.48 5.95
N LYS A 31 6.55 6.29 5.03
CA LYS A 31 6.78 5.88 3.65
C LYS A 31 7.98 4.93 3.54
N VAL A 32 8.91 4.91 4.48
CA VAL A 32 10.13 4.08 4.44
C VAL A 32 10.36 3.39 5.77
N ILE A 33 10.57 2.07 5.74
CA ILE A 33 10.82 1.27 6.94
C ILE A 33 11.98 0.31 6.69
N SER A 34 12.87 0.17 7.68
CA SER A 34 13.94 -0.81 7.62
C SER A 34 13.39 -2.24 7.66
N THR A 35 14.06 -3.16 6.98
CA THR A 35 13.74 -4.59 7.01
C THR A 35 13.88 -5.18 8.42
N GLU A 36 14.74 -4.61 9.26
CA GLU A 36 14.86 -4.98 10.67
C GLU A 36 13.62 -4.57 11.48
N THR A 37 13.14 -3.35 11.33
CA THR A 37 11.91 -2.88 11.98
C THR A 37 10.71 -3.71 11.51
N LEU A 38 10.61 -3.98 10.21
CA LEU A 38 9.57 -4.89 9.68
C LEU A 38 9.67 -6.29 10.29
N ARG A 39 10.89 -6.80 10.50
CA ARG A 39 11.10 -8.11 11.13
C ARG A 39 10.61 -8.12 12.58
N GLN A 40 10.97 -7.10 13.35
CA GLN A 40 10.57 -6.96 14.75
C GLN A 40 9.04 -6.85 14.89
N LEU A 41 8.39 -6.02 14.06
CA LEU A 41 6.95 -5.76 14.16
C LEU A 41 6.08 -6.87 13.53
N SER A 42 6.57 -7.51 12.46
CA SER A 42 5.84 -8.61 11.83
C SER A 42 6.00 -9.94 12.57
N GLY A 43 7.11 -10.12 13.31
CA GLY A 43 7.49 -11.39 13.93
C GLY A 43 7.94 -12.45 12.90
N TYR A 44 8.14 -12.09 11.64
CA TYR A 44 8.55 -13.03 10.60
C TYR A 44 10.06 -13.26 10.61
N GLY A 45 10.46 -14.52 10.46
CA GLY A 45 11.86 -14.87 10.21
C GLY A 45 12.38 -14.26 8.90
N HIS A 46 13.69 -14.04 8.82
CA HIS A 46 14.34 -13.34 7.70
C HIS A 46 13.94 -13.88 6.31
N LYS A 47 13.94 -15.20 6.12
CA LYS A 47 13.54 -15.84 4.85
C LYS A 47 12.09 -15.56 4.46
N VAL A 48 11.18 -15.63 5.44
CA VAL A 48 9.73 -15.40 5.21
C VAL A 48 9.47 -13.93 4.91
N LEU A 49 10.10 -13.04 5.66
CA LEU A 49 9.99 -11.61 5.45
C LEU A 49 10.52 -11.22 4.06
N HIS A 50 11.72 -11.68 3.71
CA HIS A 50 12.33 -11.40 2.40
C HIS A 50 11.45 -11.89 1.25
N LYS A 51 10.86 -13.09 1.36
CA LYS A 51 9.92 -13.63 0.36
C LYS A 51 8.64 -12.80 0.27
N THR A 52 8.12 -12.34 1.40
CA THR A 52 6.87 -11.55 1.47
C THR A 52 7.09 -10.16 0.88
N ILE A 53 8.17 -9.48 1.25
CA ILE A 53 8.59 -8.20 0.66
C ILE A 53 8.77 -8.37 -0.85
N GLY A 54 9.47 -9.41 -1.30
CA GLY A 54 9.66 -9.68 -2.73
C GLY A 54 8.36 -9.84 -3.51
N LYS A 55 7.32 -10.43 -2.92
CA LYS A 55 5.99 -10.52 -3.54
C LYS A 55 5.30 -9.16 -3.61
N LEU A 56 5.32 -8.40 -2.53
CA LEU A 56 4.74 -7.06 -2.47
C LEU A 56 5.42 -6.10 -3.46
N VAL A 57 6.73 -6.24 -3.67
CA VAL A 57 7.47 -5.49 -4.69
C VAL A 57 6.99 -5.86 -6.09
N ARG A 58 6.87 -7.16 -6.41
CA ARG A 58 6.34 -7.60 -7.72
C ARG A 58 4.90 -7.15 -7.96
N LYS A 59 4.10 -7.06 -6.90
CA LYS A 59 2.71 -6.59 -6.95
C LYS A 59 2.60 -5.06 -6.98
N GLY A 60 3.71 -4.33 -6.89
CA GLY A 60 3.74 -2.87 -6.99
C GLY A 60 3.33 -2.12 -5.71
N TYR A 61 3.21 -2.79 -4.56
CA TYR A 61 2.87 -2.16 -3.28
C TYR A 61 4.10 -1.63 -2.53
N LEU A 62 5.28 -2.20 -2.79
CA LEU A 62 6.53 -1.82 -2.14
C LEU A 62 7.61 -1.60 -3.18
N LYS A 63 8.60 -0.76 -2.86
CA LYS A 63 9.83 -0.59 -3.62
C LYS A 63 11.02 -0.81 -2.68
N LYS A 64 12.08 -1.47 -3.15
CA LYS A 64 13.33 -1.51 -2.38
C LYS A 64 14.00 -0.13 -2.49
N ALA A 65 14.15 0.56 -1.36
CA ALA A 65 14.85 1.84 -1.30
C ALA A 65 16.36 1.62 -1.20
N THR A 66 16.76 0.70 -0.32
CA THR A 66 18.14 0.23 -0.17
C THR A 66 18.17 -1.28 0.04
N THR A 67 19.35 -1.86 0.27
CA THR A 67 19.49 -3.27 0.66
C THR A 67 18.79 -3.59 1.97
N CYS A 68 18.68 -2.60 2.87
CA CYS A 68 18.12 -2.76 4.22
C CYS A 68 16.80 -2.04 4.43
N GLU A 69 16.30 -1.26 3.47
CA GLU A 69 15.08 -0.46 3.60
C GLU A 69 14.08 -0.71 2.47
N VAL A 70 12.81 -0.66 2.85
CA VAL A 70 11.69 -0.84 1.95
C VAL A 70 10.79 0.37 2.04
N GLN A 71 10.43 0.89 0.89
CA GLN A 71 9.53 2.03 0.75
C GLN A 71 8.14 1.54 0.37
N PHE A 72 7.12 2.07 1.03
CA PHE A 72 5.74 1.92 0.59
C PHE A 72 5.55 2.66 -0.73
N TYR A 73 5.04 1.96 -1.73
CA TYR A 73 4.80 2.50 -3.06
C TYR A 73 3.33 2.36 -3.38
N LYS A 74 2.65 3.49 -3.61
CA LYS A 74 1.27 3.49 -4.09
C LYS A 74 1.24 2.83 -5.47
N THR A 75 0.32 1.90 -5.65
CA THR A 75 0.08 1.28 -6.96
C THR A 75 -0.29 2.34 -7.99
N GLU A 76 -0.06 2.10 -9.28
CA GLU A 76 -0.45 3.06 -10.33
C GLU A 76 -1.94 3.40 -10.28
N ARG A 77 -2.78 2.46 -9.86
CA ARG A 77 -4.20 2.68 -9.61
C ARG A 77 -4.46 3.63 -8.44
N GLU A 78 -3.73 3.49 -7.34
CA GLU A 78 -3.83 4.42 -6.20
C GLU A 78 -3.34 5.83 -6.56
N LYS A 79 -2.28 5.93 -7.37
CA LYS A 79 -1.80 7.22 -7.87
C LYS A 79 -2.80 7.87 -8.81
N LEU A 80 -3.46 7.06 -9.64
CA LEU A 80 -4.48 7.54 -10.55
C LEU A 80 -5.74 7.99 -9.78
N GLU A 81 -6.20 7.21 -8.80
CA GLU A 81 -7.33 7.61 -7.96
C GLU A 81 -7.01 8.86 -7.12
N GLU A 82 -5.82 8.97 -6.56
CA GLU A 82 -5.38 10.20 -5.85
C GLU A 82 -5.29 11.40 -6.80
N ALA A 83 -4.73 11.23 -8.00
CA ALA A 83 -4.70 12.29 -9.01
C ALA A 83 -6.11 12.69 -9.48
N LEU A 84 -7.03 11.73 -9.57
CA LEU A 84 -8.44 12.00 -9.90
C LEU A 84 -9.16 12.70 -8.73
N ASP A 85 -8.89 12.32 -7.48
CA ASP A 85 -9.44 13.02 -6.31
C ASP A 85 -8.88 14.45 -6.21
N GLU A 86 -7.58 14.66 -6.44
CA GLU A 86 -6.94 15.98 -6.50
C GLU A 86 -7.53 16.83 -7.62
N MET A 87 -7.65 16.29 -8.85
CA MET A 87 -8.28 17.00 -9.96
C MET A 87 -9.76 17.29 -9.73
N LYS A 88 -10.46 16.47 -8.93
CA LYS A 88 -11.84 16.71 -8.51
C LYS A 88 -11.92 17.82 -7.46
N GLU A 89 -11.01 17.85 -6.49
CA GLU A 89 -10.91 18.91 -5.49
C GLU A 89 -10.51 20.26 -6.10
N GLU A 90 -9.65 20.23 -7.13
CA GLU A 90 -9.28 21.41 -7.95
C GLU A 90 -10.38 21.82 -8.96
N GLY A 91 -11.48 21.07 -9.05
CA GLY A 91 -12.60 21.36 -9.95
C GLY A 91 -12.29 21.14 -11.44
N LEU A 92 -11.22 20.43 -11.77
CA LEU A 92 -10.77 20.13 -13.14
C LEU A 92 -11.57 18.98 -13.79
N ILE A 93 -12.23 18.15 -12.98
CA ILE A 93 -13.15 17.09 -13.43
C ILE A 93 -14.46 17.17 -12.65
N ALA A 94 -15.57 17.07 -13.38
CA ALA A 94 -16.89 17.09 -12.81
C ALA A 94 -17.18 15.78 -12.05
N ASP A 95 -17.90 15.90 -10.93
CA ASP A 95 -18.61 14.77 -10.34
C ASP A 95 -19.55 14.22 -11.43
N SER A 96 -19.36 12.98 -11.89
CA SER A 96 -20.30 12.31 -12.82
C SER A 96 -21.66 12.00 -12.20
N SER A 97 -22.10 12.80 -11.21
CA SER A 97 -23.40 12.72 -10.56
C SER A 97 -24.51 13.45 -11.33
N GLU A 98 -24.21 14.10 -12.48
CA GLU A 98 -25.20 14.78 -13.33
C GLU A 98 -25.39 14.11 -14.71
N ILE A 99 -25.62 12.80 -14.74
CA ILE A 99 -26.28 12.18 -15.90
C ILE A 99 -27.60 11.58 -15.44
N ILE A 100 -28.61 12.45 -15.34
CA ILE A 100 -30.02 12.06 -15.32
C ILE A 100 -30.70 12.84 -16.45
N PRO A 101 -31.37 12.14 -17.36
CA PRO A 101 -32.79 12.42 -17.58
C PRO A 101 -33.69 11.30 -17.05
#